data_AF-A0A1F9D4A3-F1
#
_entry.id   AF-A0A1F9D4A3-F1
#
_cell.length_a   1.000
_cell.length_b   1.000
_cell.length_c   1.000
_cell.angle_alpha   90.00
_cell.angle_beta   90.00
_cell.angle_gamma   90.00
#
_symmetry.space_group_name_H-M   'P 1'
#
loop_
_entity.id
_entity.type
_entity.pdbx_description
1 polymer ?
#
loop_
_entity_poly.entity_id
_entity_poly.type
_entity_poly.pdbx_seq_one_letter_code
_entity_poly.pdbx_strand_id
1 'polypeptide(L)'
;MEKKHHIILEAEESIARAVALGVHVKRPLSAWHFILPGMFIFDFLRRSSETRRYSDLFLFPRKLALDGALDILNGEDRKKILSQIEDDMKQWLASLNLYSEKLHRKHMEEISLLIDHYSKLLHAEGNNYPGLVKYAYQARESYEAYLHRLSAAEQEVDHAIAEIRGETKEIMERLRVEQIQVMELRTKEVNQIFPRTG
;
A
#
# COMPACT_ATOMS: atom_id res chain seq x y z
N MET A 1 7.68 18.34 10.45
CA MET A 1 7.17 17.48 9.35
C MET A 1 7.85 16.12 9.37
N GLU A 2 9.19 16.07 9.44
CA GLU A 2 9.96 14.81 9.52
C GLU A 2 9.46 13.83 10.60
N LYS A 3 9.15 14.31 11.82
CA LYS A 3 8.59 13.44 12.87
C LYS A 3 7.25 12.81 12.48
N LYS A 4 6.37 13.54 11.80
CA LYS A 4 5.06 13.01 11.35
C LYS A 4 5.25 12.04 10.19
N HIS A 5 6.16 12.37 9.25
CA HIS A 5 6.55 11.46 8.18
C HIS A 5 7.03 10.12 8.74
N HIS A 6 7.90 10.13 9.74
CA HIS A 6 8.36 8.91 10.42
C HIS A 6 7.21 8.14 11.08
N ILE A 7 6.30 8.80 11.80
CA ILE A 7 5.11 8.17 12.42
C ILE A 7 4.22 7.51 11.36
N ILE A 8 4.02 8.15 10.20
CA ILE A 8 3.21 7.60 9.11
C ILE A 8 3.93 6.41 8.47
N LEU A 9 5.22 6.51 8.22
CA LEU A 9 6.03 5.43 7.66
C LEU A 9 6.02 4.19 8.57
N GLU A 10 6.20 4.36 9.87
CA GLU A 10 6.14 3.26 10.85
C GLU A 10 4.76 2.57 10.84
N ALA A 11 3.68 3.33 10.66
CA ALA A 11 2.33 2.78 10.55
C ALA A 11 2.17 1.94 9.26
N GLU A 12 2.61 2.46 8.11
CA GLU A 12 2.58 1.72 6.83
C GLU A 12 3.42 0.45 6.89
N GLU A 13 4.62 0.51 7.49
CA GLU A 13 5.46 -0.68 7.69
C GLU A 13 4.79 -1.71 8.62
N SER A 14 4.08 -1.25 9.66
CA SER A 14 3.32 -2.12 10.57
C SER A 14 2.18 -2.83 9.84
N ILE A 15 1.44 -2.11 9.01
CA ILE A 15 0.39 -2.67 8.15
C ILE A 15 1.00 -3.69 7.18
N ALA A 16 2.08 -3.33 6.47
CA ALA A 16 2.75 -4.21 5.51
C ALA A 16 3.19 -5.54 6.16
N ARG A 17 3.76 -5.47 7.38
CA ARG A 17 4.13 -6.67 8.16
C ARG A 17 2.90 -7.48 8.57
N ALA A 18 1.84 -6.83 9.03
CA ALA A 18 0.61 -7.50 9.46
C ALA A 18 -0.10 -8.21 8.30
N VAL A 19 -0.14 -7.60 7.11
CA VAL A 19 -0.69 -8.22 5.90
C VAL A 19 0.16 -9.42 5.50
N ALA A 20 1.49 -9.27 5.45
CA ALA A 20 2.42 -10.35 5.11
C ALA A 20 2.22 -11.59 6.01
N LEU A 21 2.15 -11.37 7.32
CA LEU A 21 1.91 -12.41 8.32
C LEU A 21 0.51 -13.01 8.20
N GLY A 22 -0.52 -12.16 8.00
CA GLY A 22 -1.90 -12.58 7.89
C GLY A 22 -2.16 -13.47 6.66
N VAL A 23 -1.55 -13.15 5.53
CA VAL A 23 -1.62 -13.98 4.31
C VAL A 23 -0.90 -15.32 4.53
N HIS A 24 0.28 -15.29 5.16
CA HIS A 24 1.06 -16.49 5.47
C HIS A 24 0.33 -17.47 6.39
N VAL A 25 -0.28 -16.98 7.49
CA VAL A 25 -1.02 -17.83 8.44
C VAL A 25 -2.26 -18.45 7.78
N LYS A 26 -2.96 -17.70 6.91
CA LYS A 26 -4.14 -18.20 6.19
C LYS A 26 -3.77 -19.24 5.13
N ARG A 27 -2.54 -19.22 4.55
CA ARG A 27 -2.04 -20.24 3.61
C ARG A 27 -0.52 -20.44 3.70
N PRO A 28 -0.02 -21.59 4.21
CA PRO A 28 1.42 -21.85 4.30
C PRO A 28 2.06 -22.03 2.91
N LEU A 29 2.87 -21.04 2.53
CA LEU A 29 4.01 -20.97 1.57
C LEU A 29 4.06 -21.75 0.23
N SER A 30 3.17 -22.67 -0.12
CA SER A 30 3.33 -23.46 -1.35
C SER A 30 3.23 -22.62 -2.64
N ALA A 31 2.61 -21.44 -2.56
CA ALA A 31 2.07 -20.77 -3.73
C ALA A 31 2.71 -19.40 -4.07
N TRP A 32 3.64 -18.88 -3.24
CA TRP A 32 4.31 -17.58 -3.50
C TRP A 32 5.09 -17.57 -4.83
N HIS A 33 5.38 -18.76 -5.34
CA HIS A 33 6.04 -19.05 -6.60
C HIS A 33 5.33 -18.52 -7.87
N PHE A 34 4.04 -18.17 -7.81
CA PHE A 34 3.23 -17.96 -9.02
C PHE A 34 2.94 -16.49 -9.41
N ILE A 35 3.21 -15.50 -8.55
CA ILE A 35 2.82 -14.10 -8.83
C ILE A 35 3.94 -13.27 -9.50
N LEU A 36 5.21 -13.71 -9.55
CA LEU A 36 6.32 -12.95 -10.18
C LEU A 36 7.37 -13.84 -10.92
N PRO A 37 7.27 -14.12 -12.23
CA PRO A 37 8.34 -14.65 -13.08
C PRO A 37 9.44 -13.59 -13.22
N GLY A 38 10.50 -13.76 -12.42
CA GLY A 38 11.61 -12.81 -12.30
C GLY A 38 12.28 -12.84 -10.92
N MET A 39 11.57 -13.28 -9.87
CA MET A 39 12.11 -13.47 -8.50
C MET A 39 12.99 -14.72 -8.34
N PHE A 40 13.63 -15.19 -9.41
CA PHE A 40 14.40 -16.45 -9.39
C PHE A 40 15.89 -16.29 -9.09
N ILE A 41 16.41 -15.10 -8.78
CA ILE A 41 17.87 -14.97 -8.72
C ILE A 41 18.46 -15.32 -7.34
N PHE A 42 17.82 -15.09 -6.19
CA PHE A 42 18.38 -15.56 -4.91
C PHE A 42 17.37 -15.85 -3.78
N ASP A 43 17.49 -17.07 -3.25
CA ASP A 43 17.34 -17.50 -1.85
C ASP A 43 16.09 -18.28 -1.42
N PHE A 44 16.22 -19.61 -1.60
CA PHE A 44 15.56 -20.69 -0.86
C PHE A 44 16.01 -20.79 0.63
N LEU A 45 16.68 -19.77 1.18
CA LEU A 45 17.21 -19.79 2.55
C LEU A 45 16.88 -18.48 3.30
N ARG A 46 15.67 -18.42 3.86
CA ARG A 46 15.37 -17.97 5.23
C ARG A 46 13.89 -17.60 5.33
N ARG A 47 13.21 -18.22 6.29
CA ARG A 47 11.86 -17.95 6.79
C ARG A 47 11.56 -16.47 7.15
N SER A 48 12.55 -15.57 7.06
CA SER A 48 12.47 -14.13 7.31
C SER A 48 12.62 -13.24 6.06
N SER A 49 13.01 -13.77 4.89
CA SER A 49 13.25 -12.97 3.68
C SER A 49 11.98 -12.72 2.86
N GLU A 50 11.05 -13.69 2.79
CA GLU A 50 9.83 -13.57 1.99
C GLU A 50 8.83 -12.55 2.58
N THR A 51 8.62 -12.57 3.91
CA THR A 51 7.81 -11.58 4.61
C THR A 51 8.38 -10.17 4.42
N ARG A 52 9.71 -10.03 4.49
CA ARG A 52 10.41 -8.76 4.27
C ARG A 52 10.24 -8.26 2.84
N ARG A 53 10.45 -9.14 1.85
CA ARG A 53 10.31 -8.81 0.42
C ARG A 53 8.87 -8.45 0.03
N TYR A 54 7.86 -9.12 0.58
CA TYR A 54 6.47 -8.71 0.35
C TYR A 54 6.16 -7.37 1.02
N SER A 55 6.65 -7.15 2.25
CA SER A 55 6.55 -5.83 2.86
C SER A 55 7.22 -4.77 1.98
N ASP A 56 8.35 -5.06 1.34
CA ASP A 56 9.01 -4.13 0.41
C ASP A 56 8.14 -3.86 -0.85
N LEU A 57 7.48 -4.87 -1.41
CA LEU A 57 6.59 -4.70 -2.57
C LEU A 57 5.33 -3.89 -2.25
N PHE A 58 4.68 -4.19 -1.13
CA PHE A 58 3.50 -3.47 -0.66
C PHE A 58 3.84 -2.04 -0.25
N LEU A 59 5.02 -1.83 0.36
CA LEU A 59 5.46 -0.54 0.89
C LEU A 59 6.01 0.39 -0.18
N PHE A 60 6.57 -0.12 -1.27
CA PHE A 60 7.26 0.72 -2.27
C PHE A 60 6.38 1.85 -2.83
N PRO A 61 5.16 1.59 -3.39
CA PRO A 61 4.29 2.66 -3.88
C PRO A 61 3.86 3.63 -2.78
N ARG A 62 3.65 3.12 -1.56
CA ARG A 62 3.23 3.91 -0.39
C ARG A 62 4.30 4.85 0.08
N LYS A 63 5.55 4.39 0.07
CA LYS A 63 6.71 5.21 0.43
C LYS A 63 6.92 6.31 -0.60
N LEU A 64 6.84 6.01 -1.90
CA LEU A 64 6.89 7.03 -2.95
C LEU A 64 5.79 8.08 -2.77
N ALA A 65 4.57 7.66 -2.46
CA ALA A 65 3.46 8.57 -2.20
C ALA A 65 3.68 9.42 -0.94
N LEU A 66 4.25 8.87 0.13
CA LEU A 66 4.53 9.59 1.38
C LEU A 66 5.67 10.60 1.21
N ASP A 67 6.76 10.19 0.58
CA ASP A 67 7.91 11.04 0.28
C ASP A 67 7.46 12.17 -0.67
N GLY A 68 6.72 11.84 -1.74
CA GLY A 68 6.16 12.83 -2.65
C GLY A 68 5.17 13.78 -1.98
N ALA A 69 4.33 13.30 -1.05
CA ALA A 69 3.48 14.19 -0.26
C ALA A 69 4.32 15.17 0.57
N LEU A 70 5.38 14.70 1.22
CA LEU A 70 6.27 15.57 2.00
C LEU A 70 6.95 16.63 1.12
N ASP A 71 7.44 16.25 -0.06
CA ASP A 71 8.11 17.18 -0.99
C ASP A 71 7.16 18.26 -1.51
N ILE A 72 5.92 17.88 -1.86
CA ILE A 72 4.87 18.84 -2.24
C ILE A 72 4.61 19.83 -1.10
N LEU A 73 4.59 19.36 0.15
CA LEU A 73 4.40 20.24 1.31
C LEU A 73 5.60 21.14 1.60
N ASN A 74 6.80 20.72 1.22
CA ASN A 74 8.02 21.53 1.29
C ASN A 74 8.11 22.57 0.15
N GLY A 75 7.10 22.65 -0.72
CA GLY A 75 7.00 23.64 -1.78
C GLY A 75 7.44 23.16 -3.16
N GLU A 76 7.70 21.86 -3.33
CA GLU A 76 7.93 21.31 -4.67
C GLU A 76 6.65 21.32 -5.52
N ASP A 77 6.81 21.49 -6.83
CA ASP A 77 5.70 21.46 -7.75
C ASP A 77 5.09 20.05 -7.85
N ARG A 78 3.78 19.95 -7.62
CA ARG A 78 3.06 18.67 -7.63
C ARG A 78 3.18 17.93 -8.96
N LYS A 79 3.21 18.61 -10.10
CA LYS A 79 3.34 17.93 -11.40
C LYS A 79 4.72 17.34 -11.57
N LYS A 80 5.77 18.07 -11.15
CA LYS A 80 7.15 17.57 -11.15
C LYS A 80 7.28 16.32 -10.27
N ILE A 81 6.75 16.35 -9.05
CA ILE A 81 6.79 15.20 -8.14
C ILE A 81 6.04 14.00 -8.72
N LEU A 82 4.83 14.22 -9.26
CA LEU A 82 4.07 13.13 -9.89
C LEU A 82 4.79 12.53 -11.10
N SER A 83 5.45 13.35 -11.92
CA SER A 83 6.27 12.88 -13.05
C SER A 83 7.45 12.04 -12.58
N GLN A 84 8.13 12.44 -11.50
CA GLN A 84 9.25 11.67 -10.94
C GLN A 84 8.77 10.32 -10.41
N ILE A 85 7.67 10.31 -9.66
CA ILE A 85 7.05 9.08 -9.16
C ILE A 85 6.63 8.17 -10.31
N GLU A 86 6.10 8.74 -11.39
CA GLU A 86 5.69 7.99 -12.57
C GLU A 86 6.88 7.25 -13.21
N ASP A 87 8.02 7.92 -13.33
CA ASP A 87 9.27 7.35 -13.83
C ASP A 87 9.83 6.28 -12.88
N ASP A 88 9.84 6.54 -11.57
CA ASP A 88 10.30 5.61 -10.54
C ASP A 88 9.45 4.33 -10.53
N MET A 89 8.12 4.48 -10.62
CA MET A 89 7.18 3.37 -10.71
C MET A 89 7.38 2.56 -11.99
N LYS A 90 7.62 3.23 -13.13
CA LYS A 90 7.90 2.55 -14.40
C LYS A 90 9.17 1.72 -14.32
N GLN A 91 10.25 2.28 -13.77
CA GLN A 91 11.51 1.57 -13.56
C GLN A 91 11.35 0.38 -12.61
N TRP A 92 10.64 0.57 -11.50
CA TRP A 92 10.37 -0.48 -10.54
C TRP A 92 9.55 -1.64 -11.14
N LEU A 93 8.44 -1.35 -11.82
CA LEU A 93 7.62 -2.37 -12.50
C LEU A 93 8.40 -3.10 -13.59
N ALA A 94 9.27 -2.40 -14.34
CA ALA A 94 10.13 -3.02 -15.32
C ALA A 94 11.14 -3.98 -14.67
N SER A 95 11.73 -3.61 -13.53
CA SER A 95 12.65 -4.48 -12.78
C SER A 95 12.00 -5.77 -12.29
N LEU A 96 10.69 -5.78 -12.11
CA LEU A 96 9.89 -6.93 -11.67
C LEU A 96 9.32 -7.77 -12.82
N ASN A 97 9.63 -7.43 -14.09
CA ASN A 97 8.97 -8.01 -15.27
C ASN A 97 7.43 -7.98 -15.15
N LEU A 98 6.91 -6.85 -14.65
CA LEU A 98 5.48 -6.59 -14.46
C LEU A 98 4.97 -5.41 -15.27
N TYR A 99 5.85 -4.65 -15.91
CA TYR A 99 5.44 -3.43 -16.58
C TYR A 99 4.38 -3.68 -17.65
N SER A 100 3.25 -3.00 -17.49
CA SER A 100 2.25 -2.77 -18.53
C SER A 100 1.68 -1.37 -18.30
N GLU A 101 1.28 -0.70 -19.39
CA GLU A 101 0.64 0.62 -19.32
C GLU A 101 -0.61 0.60 -18.41
N LYS A 102 -1.37 -0.50 -18.43
CA LYS A 102 -2.55 -0.67 -17.57
C LYS A 102 -2.15 -0.73 -16.09
N LEU A 103 -1.22 -1.60 -15.71
CA LEU A 103 -0.79 -1.74 -14.32
C LEU A 103 -0.16 -0.45 -13.79
N HIS A 104 0.70 0.17 -14.60
CA HIS A 104 1.35 1.43 -14.25
C HIS A 104 0.32 2.53 -13.99
N ARG A 105 -0.66 2.71 -14.88
CA ARG A 105 -1.77 3.66 -14.67
C ARG A 105 -2.55 3.37 -13.39
N LYS A 106 -2.85 2.11 -13.08
CA LYS A 106 -3.58 1.72 -11.86
C LYS A 106 -2.81 2.04 -10.59
N HIS A 107 -1.49 1.80 -10.59
CA HIS A 107 -0.66 2.26 -9.48
C HIS A 107 -0.61 3.79 -9.36
N MET A 108 -0.60 4.54 -10.45
CA MET A 108 -0.64 6.01 -10.36
C MET A 108 -1.98 6.53 -9.81
N GLU A 109 -3.10 5.86 -10.10
CA GLU A 109 -4.40 6.13 -9.48
C GLU A 109 -4.36 5.90 -7.95
N GLU A 110 -3.78 4.78 -7.52
CA GLU A 110 -3.55 4.44 -6.10
C GLU A 110 -2.64 5.47 -5.41
N ILE A 111 -1.48 5.77 -6.00
CA ILE A 111 -0.49 6.70 -5.46
C ILE A 111 -1.07 8.10 -5.31
N SER A 112 -1.90 8.55 -6.25
CA SER A 112 -2.57 9.86 -6.13
C SER A 112 -3.46 9.94 -4.88
N LEU A 113 -4.24 8.87 -4.60
CA LEU A 113 -5.06 8.79 -3.39
C LEU A 113 -4.21 8.77 -2.11
N LEU A 114 -3.07 8.08 -2.14
CA LEU A 114 -2.13 8.01 -1.03
C LEU A 114 -1.46 9.37 -0.78
N ILE A 115 -1.02 10.08 -1.83
CA ILE A 115 -0.46 11.44 -1.71
C ILE A 115 -1.46 12.38 -1.04
N ASP A 116 -2.73 12.35 -1.48
CA ASP A 116 -3.77 13.19 -0.90
C ASP A 116 -4.02 12.84 0.58
N HIS A 117 -3.99 11.56 0.94
CA HIS A 117 -4.11 11.10 2.33
C HIS A 117 -2.93 11.56 3.19
N TYR A 118 -1.71 11.29 2.77
CA TYR A 118 -0.51 11.66 3.52
C TYR A 118 -0.35 13.17 3.62
N SER A 119 -0.74 13.93 2.59
CA SER A 119 -0.77 15.39 2.65
C SER A 119 -1.70 15.88 3.75
N LYS A 120 -2.87 15.24 3.97
CA LYS A 120 -3.76 15.55 5.10
C LYS A 120 -3.14 15.18 6.43
N LEU A 121 -2.53 14.00 6.56
CA LEU A 121 -1.91 13.55 7.81
C LEU A 121 -0.72 14.43 8.21
N LEU A 122 0.13 14.83 7.27
CA LEU A 122 1.29 15.67 7.52
C LEU A 122 0.87 17.07 8.01
N HIS A 123 -0.26 17.60 7.53
CA HIS A 123 -0.84 18.86 8.02
C HIS A 123 -1.60 18.72 9.34
N ALA A 124 -2.22 17.56 9.60
CA ALA A 124 -3.08 17.36 10.76
C ALA A 124 -2.34 17.51 12.09
N GLU A 125 -3.05 17.98 13.12
CA GLU A 125 -2.54 17.97 14.48
C GLU A 125 -2.49 16.52 15.01
N GLY A 126 -1.51 16.18 15.85
CA GLY A 126 -1.38 14.83 16.39
C GLY A 126 0.07 14.37 16.56
N ASN A 127 0.29 13.53 17.57
CA ASN A 127 1.61 13.03 17.96
C ASN A 127 1.79 11.52 17.74
N ASN A 128 0.76 10.85 17.21
CA ASN A 128 0.75 9.43 16.83
C ASN A 128 -0.21 9.23 15.64
N TYR A 129 -0.09 8.10 14.96
CA TYR A 129 -0.88 7.84 13.74
C TYR A 129 -2.40 7.93 13.96
N PRO A 130 -3.01 7.30 15.00
CA PRO A 130 -4.44 7.44 15.28
C PRO A 130 -4.89 8.90 15.46
N GLY A 131 -4.07 9.70 16.14
CA GLY A 131 -4.31 11.14 16.30
C GLY A 131 -4.31 11.84 14.94
N LEU A 132 -3.26 11.66 14.13
CA LEU A 132 -3.16 12.28 12.81
C LEU A 132 -4.37 11.97 11.94
N VAL A 133 -4.81 10.72 11.89
CA VAL A 133 -6.01 10.32 11.13
C VAL A 133 -7.26 10.98 11.69
N LYS A 134 -7.44 10.96 13.02
CA LYS A 134 -8.61 11.56 13.67
C LYS A 134 -8.73 13.06 13.36
N TYR A 135 -7.63 13.80 13.45
CA TYR A 135 -7.62 15.23 13.14
C TYR A 135 -7.75 15.53 11.63
N ALA A 136 -7.17 14.69 10.77
CA ALA A 136 -7.25 14.86 9.32
C ALA A 136 -8.65 14.64 8.74
N TYR A 137 -9.39 13.65 9.28
CA TYR A 137 -10.69 13.24 8.73
C TYR A 137 -11.88 13.71 9.55
N GLN A 138 -11.70 14.00 10.84
CA GLN A 138 -12.67 14.50 11.82
C GLN A 138 -13.87 13.58 12.11
N ALA A 139 -14.36 12.85 11.11
CA ALA A 139 -15.50 11.96 11.17
C ALA A 139 -15.13 10.56 10.65
N ARG A 140 -15.80 9.55 11.19
CA ARG A 140 -15.61 8.15 10.84
C ARG A 140 -15.93 7.90 9.36
N GLU A 141 -17.04 8.45 8.90
CA GLU A 141 -17.58 8.30 7.56
C GLU A 141 -16.61 8.87 6.52
N SER A 142 -15.96 9.99 6.83
CA SER A 142 -14.94 10.60 5.97
C SER A 142 -13.72 9.70 5.78
N TYR A 143 -13.30 9.02 6.85
CA TYR A 143 -12.16 8.12 6.79
C TYR A 143 -12.53 6.79 6.11
N GLU A 144 -13.68 6.21 6.44
CA GLU A 144 -14.22 5.01 5.77
C GLU A 144 -14.40 5.25 4.26
N ALA A 145 -14.88 6.44 3.84
CA ALA A 145 -15.00 6.80 2.44
C ALA A 145 -13.64 6.93 1.72
N TYR A 146 -12.59 7.33 2.42
CA TYR A 146 -11.23 7.27 1.89
C TYR A 146 -10.76 5.82 1.75
N LEU A 147 -10.90 5.00 2.80
CA LEU A 147 -10.48 3.60 2.78
C LEU A 147 -11.22 2.79 1.71
N HIS A 148 -12.49 3.08 1.45
CA HIS A 148 -13.26 2.46 0.38
C HIS A 148 -12.67 2.80 -1.00
N ARG A 149 -12.36 4.07 -1.26
CA ARG A 149 -11.72 4.50 -2.52
C ARG A 149 -10.34 3.89 -2.70
N LEU A 150 -9.54 3.85 -1.63
CA LEU A 150 -8.23 3.22 -1.65
C LEU A 150 -8.33 1.72 -1.95
N SER A 151 -9.25 1.01 -1.28
CA SER A 151 -9.48 -0.42 -1.49
C SER A 151 -9.89 -0.72 -2.94
N ALA A 152 -10.73 0.13 -3.55
CA ALA A 152 -11.10 -0.03 -4.95
C ALA A 152 -9.91 0.18 -5.90
N ALA A 153 -9.04 1.17 -5.63
CA ALA A 153 -7.84 1.39 -6.44
C ALA A 153 -6.83 0.22 -6.32
N GLU A 154 -6.65 -0.32 -5.11
CA GLU A 154 -5.82 -1.50 -4.86
C GLU A 154 -6.37 -2.75 -5.57
N GLN A 155 -7.69 -2.94 -5.58
CA GLN A 155 -8.33 -4.04 -6.31
C GLN A 155 -8.09 -3.95 -7.83
N GLU A 156 -8.05 -2.75 -8.40
CA GLU A 156 -7.74 -2.54 -9.81
C GLU A 156 -6.27 -2.86 -10.14
N VAL A 157 -5.35 -2.57 -9.22
CA VAL A 157 -3.94 -2.98 -9.31
C VAL A 157 -3.83 -4.50 -9.27
N ASP A 158 -4.46 -5.14 -8.29
CA ASP A 158 -4.51 -6.60 -8.13
C ASP A 158 -5.02 -7.29 -9.40
N HIS A 159 -6.11 -6.76 -9.98
CA HIS A 159 -6.68 -7.29 -11.21
C HIS A 159 -5.73 -7.13 -12.41
N ALA A 160 -5.07 -5.99 -12.55
CA ALA A 160 -4.07 -5.78 -13.61
C ALA A 160 -2.86 -6.72 -13.45
N ILE A 161 -2.44 -7.02 -12.22
CA ILE A 161 -1.41 -8.04 -11.96
C ILE A 161 -1.91 -9.43 -12.36
N ALA A 162 -3.15 -9.78 -12.01
CA ALA A 162 -3.73 -11.08 -12.35
C ALA A 162 -3.79 -11.31 -13.86
N GLU A 163 -4.19 -10.29 -14.64
CA GLU A 163 -4.20 -10.35 -16.11
C GLU A 163 -2.83 -10.63 -16.69
N ILE A 164 -1.78 -9.94 -16.21
CA ILE A 164 -0.39 -10.16 -16.65
C ILE A 164 0.08 -11.60 -16.36
N ARG A 165 -0.47 -12.24 -15.32
CA ARG A 165 -0.11 -13.58 -14.88
C ARG A 165 -1.07 -14.68 -15.35
N GLY A 166 -2.06 -14.34 -16.16
CA GLY A 166 -2.99 -15.30 -16.77
C GLY A 166 -4.14 -15.76 -15.86
N GLU A 167 -4.52 -14.95 -14.86
CA GLU A 167 -5.77 -15.08 -14.06
C GLU A 167 -6.06 -16.48 -13.50
N THR A 168 -5.01 -17.20 -13.07
CA THR A 168 -5.23 -18.54 -12.53
C THR A 168 -6.07 -18.48 -11.24
N LYS A 169 -6.87 -19.52 -10.97
CA LYS A 169 -7.67 -19.62 -9.73
C LYS A 169 -6.83 -19.42 -8.48
N GLU A 170 -5.57 -19.87 -8.51
CA GLU A 170 -4.62 -19.71 -7.42
C GLU A 170 -4.25 -18.24 -7.19
N ILE A 171 -3.97 -17.49 -8.26
CA ILE A 171 -3.66 -16.04 -8.18
C ILE A 171 -4.87 -15.26 -7.68
N MET A 172 -6.06 -15.52 -8.24
CA MET A 172 -7.28 -14.81 -7.84
C MET A 172 -7.62 -15.05 -6.37
N GLU A 173 -7.51 -16.29 -5.91
CA GLU A 173 -7.78 -16.62 -4.51
C GLU A 173 -6.73 -16.04 -3.56
N ARG A 174 -5.49 -15.83 -4.02
CA ARG A 174 -4.44 -15.16 -3.23
C ARG A 174 -4.72 -13.69 -3.04
N LEU A 175 -5.01 -12.97 -4.12
CA LEU A 175 -5.39 -11.56 -4.08
C LEU A 175 -6.62 -11.38 -3.17
N ARG A 176 -7.57 -12.33 -3.21
CA ARG A 176 -8.72 -12.34 -2.29
C ARG A 176 -8.33 -12.46 -0.82
N VAL A 177 -7.39 -13.36 -0.48
CA VAL A 177 -6.90 -13.53 0.90
C VAL A 177 -6.20 -12.27 1.40
N GLU A 178 -5.39 -11.65 0.57
CA GLU A 178 -4.73 -10.37 0.84
C GLU A 178 -5.74 -9.25 1.10
N GLN A 179 -6.71 -9.07 0.20
CA GLN A 179 -7.77 -8.06 0.34
C GLN A 179 -8.58 -8.25 1.64
N ILE A 180 -8.92 -9.49 1.99
CA ILE A 180 -9.60 -9.78 3.26
C ILE A 180 -8.74 -9.34 4.43
N GLN A 181 -7.43 -9.63 4.41
CA GLN A 181 -6.56 -9.23 5.52
C GLN A 181 -6.41 -7.72 5.64
N VAL A 182 -6.24 -7.02 4.53
CA VAL A 182 -6.19 -5.55 4.52
C VAL A 182 -7.49 -4.97 5.07
N MET A 183 -8.65 -5.50 4.66
CA MET A 183 -9.96 -5.06 5.14
C MET A 183 -10.15 -5.31 6.64
N GLU A 184 -9.73 -6.47 7.16
CA GLU A 184 -9.80 -6.79 8.59
C GLU A 184 -8.93 -5.82 9.41
N LEU A 185 -7.72 -5.50 8.95
CA LEU A 185 -6.82 -4.56 9.60
C LEU A 185 -7.39 -3.15 9.61
N ARG A 186 -7.87 -2.67 8.45
CA ARG A 186 -8.54 -1.36 8.32
C ARG A 186 -9.77 -1.24 9.21
N THR A 187 -10.57 -2.30 9.30
CA THR A 187 -11.74 -2.32 10.19
C THR A 187 -11.35 -2.17 11.66
N LYS A 188 -10.29 -2.87 12.09
CA LYS A 188 -9.75 -2.73 13.44
C LYS A 188 -9.25 -1.30 13.70
N GLU A 189 -8.50 -0.75 12.75
CA GLU A 189 -7.98 0.62 12.81
C GLU A 189 -9.10 1.66 12.91
N VAL A 190 -10.11 1.61 12.04
CA VAL A 190 -11.27 2.51 12.11
C VAL A 190 -11.96 2.42 13.46
N ASN A 191 -12.17 1.22 14.00
CA ASN A 191 -12.81 1.04 15.30
C ASN A 191 -11.96 1.55 16.47
N GLN A 192 -10.63 1.54 16.34
CA GLN A 192 -9.71 2.11 17.33
C GLN A 192 -9.71 3.64 17.28
N ILE A 193 -9.70 4.23 16.09
CA ILE A 193 -9.62 5.69 15.90
C ILE A 193 -10.97 6.36 16.16
N PHE A 194 -12.05 5.75 15.66
CA PHE A 194 -13.43 6.21 15.74
C PHE A 194 -14.33 5.14 16.37
N PRO A 195 -14.25 4.96 17.70
CA PRO A 195 -15.09 4.00 18.40
C PRO A 195 -16.57 4.34 18.23
N ARG A 196 -17.41 3.33 17.99
CA ARG A 196 -18.86 3.52 17.99
C ARG A 196 -19.27 3.87 19.41
N THR A 197 -19.65 5.11 19.66
CA THR A 197 -20.40 5.48 20.87
C THR A 197 -21.73 4.74 20.81
N GLY A 198 -21.91 3.78 21.72
CA GLY A 198 -23.16 3.03 21.88
C GLY A 198 -24.28 3.88 22.46
#